data_AF-A0A2M7A2M2-F1
#
_entry.id   AF-A0A2M7A2M2-F1
#
_cell.length_a   1.000
_cell.length_b   1.000
_cell.length_c   1.000
_cell.angle_alpha   90.00
_cell.angle_beta   90.00
_cell.angle_gamma   90.00
#
_symmetry.space_group_name_H-M   'P 1'
#
loop_
_entity.id
_entity.type
_entity.pdbx_description
1 polymer ?
#
loop_
_entity_poly.entity_id
_entity_poly.type
_entity_poly.pdbx_seq_one_letter_code
_entity_poly.pdbx_strand_id
1 'polypeptide(L)'
;MTKAKRYDTIVLTQPVASFRQGQKGAVVEVYTTPCEAYDIEIVDEGGTTKGLLEAVRPEQLQVTAASPATIRFTAIRIDGDGSRASVEFSDGSHITTYAEELYSLKQKAA
;
A
#
# COMPACT_ATOMS: atom_id res chain seq x y z
N MET A 1 16.69 8.68 -1.78
CA MET A 1 15.40 7.99 -1.51
C MET A 1 14.64 7.94 -2.82
N THR A 2 13.99 6.81 -3.13
CA THR A 2 13.15 6.68 -4.32
C THR A 2 11.78 7.33 -4.08
N LYS A 3 11.16 7.86 -5.14
CA LYS A 3 9.82 8.49 -5.10
C LYS A 3 8.71 7.52 -4.69
N ALA A 4 8.82 6.26 -5.09
CA ALA A 4 7.89 5.20 -4.74
C ALA A 4 8.64 3.95 -4.23
N LYS A 5 7.90 3.08 -3.55
CA LYS A 5 8.34 1.77 -3.07
C LYS A 5 7.54 0.67 -3.76
N ARG A 6 8.06 -0.55 -3.73
CA ARG A 6 7.32 -1.74 -4.16
C ARG A 6 5.99 -1.81 -3.41
N TYR A 7 4.92 -2.09 -4.16
CA TYR A 7 3.52 -2.12 -3.74
C TYR A 7 2.85 -0.78 -3.45
N ASP A 8 3.53 0.36 -3.67
CA ASP A 8 2.85 1.64 -3.67
C ASP A 8 1.83 1.69 -4.83
N THR A 9 0.67 2.28 -4.55
CA THR A 9 -0.30 2.60 -5.60
C THR A 9 0.07 3.93 -6.21
N ILE A 10 0.06 3.98 -7.54
CA ILE A 10 0.39 5.17 -8.30
C ILE A 10 -0.72 5.52 -9.28
N VAL A 11 -0.63 6.73 -9.83
CA VAL A 11 -1.34 7.15 -11.03
C VAL A 11 -0.33 7.68 -12.04
N LEU A 12 -0.51 7.38 -13.32
CA LEU A 12 0.30 7.96 -14.40
C LEU A 12 -0.05 9.44 -14.56
N THR A 13 0.95 10.31 -14.55
CA THR A 13 0.79 11.77 -14.71
C THR A 13 0.77 12.20 -16.18
N GLN A 14 1.18 11.31 -17.07
CA GLN A 14 1.21 11.50 -18.53
C GLN A 14 1.03 10.15 -19.24
N PRO A 15 0.76 10.14 -20.56
CA PRO A 15 0.78 8.90 -21.32
C PRO A 15 2.17 8.23 -21.29
N VAL A 16 2.20 6.90 -21.12
CA VAL A 16 3.42 6.08 -21.17
C VAL A 16 3.11 4.83 -21.99
N ALA A 17 3.84 4.63 -23.09
CA ALA A 17 3.55 3.61 -24.08
C ALA A 17 2.06 3.62 -24.51
N SER A 18 1.36 2.51 -24.36
CA SER A 18 -0.06 2.36 -24.71
C SER A 18 -1.04 2.81 -23.61
N PHE A 19 -0.54 3.19 -22.43
CA PHE A 19 -1.37 3.58 -21.29
C PHE A 19 -1.54 5.09 -21.20
N ARG A 20 -2.74 5.51 -20.84
CA ARG A 20 -3.16 6.91 -20.77
C ARG A 20 -2.83 7.49 -19.39
N GLN A 21 -2.64 8.80 -19.37
CA GLN A 21 -2.64 9.58 -18.13
C GLN A 21 -3.88 9.26 -17.28
N GLY A 22 -3.73 9.25 -15.96
CA GLY A 22 -4.80 8.97 -15.01
C GLY A 22 -5.03 7.48 -14.75
N GLN A 23 -4.41 6.57 -15.51
CA GLN A 23 -4.49 5.14 -15.20
C GLN A 23 -3.72 4.81 -13.92
N LYS A 24 -4.31 3.93 -13.10
CA LYS A 24 -3.75 3.47 -11.84
C LYS A 24 -2.90 2.23 -12.05
N GLY A 25 -1.93 2.05 -11.17
CA GLY A 25 -1.12 0.84 -11.14
C GLY A 25 -0.45 0.63 -9.79
N ALA A 26 0.18 -0.51 -9.64
CA ALA A 26 1.02 -0.85 -8.49
C ALA A 26 2.48 -0.96 -8.93
N VAL A 27 3.39 -0.41 -8.14
CA VAL A 27 4.83 -0.59 -8.36
C VAL A 27 5.19 -2.04 -8.04
N VAL A 28 5.71 -2.79 -9.01
CA VAL A 28 6.11 -4.19 -8.81
C VAL A 28 7.61 -4.37 -8.67
N GLU A 29 8.41 -3.45 -9.23
CA GLU A 29 9.87 -3.45 -9.10
C GLU A 29 10.42 -2.02 -9.03
N VAL A 30 11.53 -1.83 -8.30
CA VAL A 30 12.19 -0.52 -8.11
C VAL A 30 13.65 -0.64 -8.50
N TYR A 31 14.05 0.10 -9.53
CA TYR A 31 15.43 0.20 -9.98
C TYR A 31 16.07 1.49 -9.47
N THR A 32 17.34 1.41 -9.09
CA THR A 32 18.14 2.58 -8.67
C THR A 32 19.42 2.76 -9.47
N THR A 33 19.78 1.77 -10.30
CA THR A 33 20.99 1.75 -11.12
C THR A 33 20.60 1.43 -12.56
N PRO A 34 21.01 2.22 -13.57
CA PRO A 34 21.84 3.43 -13.48
C PRO A 34 21.08 4.68 -12.99
N CYS A 35 19.75 4.65 -12.99
CA CYS A 35 18.89 5.71 -12.51
C CYS A 35 17.64 5.12 -11.86
N GLU A 36 16.89 5.97 -11.15
CA GLU A 36 15.62 5.61 -10.56
C GLU A 36 14.57 5.32 -11.64
N ALA A 37 13.98 4.13 -11.61
CA ALA A 37 12.91 3.71 -12.52
C ALA A 37 12.04 2.62 -11.88
N TYR A 38 10.87 2.38 -12.46
CA TYR A 38 9.85 1.50 -11.89
C TYR A 38 9.25 0.59 -12.94
N ASP A 39 9.04 -0.68 -12.57
CA ASP A 39 8.07 -1.50 -13.28
C ASP A 39 6.72 -1.39 -12.57
N ILE A 40 5.67 -1.20 -13.36
CA ILE A 40 4.33 -0.91 -12.88
C ILE A 40 3.33 -1.87 -13.52
N GLU A 41 2.60 -2.59 -12.68
CA GLU A 41 1.41 -3.32 -13.11
C GLU A 41 0.23 -2.33 -13.21
N ILE A 42 -0.26 -2.09 -14.42
CA ILE A 42 -1.42 -1.23 -14.65
C ILE A 42 -2.69 -2.06 -14.44
N VAL A 43 -3.62 -1.53 -13.66
CA VAL A 43 -4.89 -2.19 -13.32
C VAL A 43 -6.09 -1.35 -13.77
N ASP A 44 -7.24 -2.00 -13.93
CA ASP A 44 -8.53 -1.31 -14.03
C ASP A 44 -9.12 -0.97 -12.64
N GLU A 45 -10.32 -0.39 -12.63
CA GLU A 45 -11.00 -0.02 -11.38
C GLU A 45 -11.41 -1.24 -10.53
N GLY A 46 -11.53 -2.42 -11.13
CA GLY A 46 -11.80 -3.68 -10.44
C GLY A 46 -10.53 -4.38 -9.93
N GLY A 47 -9.35 -3.79 -10.14
CA GLY A 47 -8.06 -4.38 -9.77
C GLY A 47 -7.57 -5.45 -10.75
N THR A 48 -8.17 -5.57 -11.93
CA THR A 48 -7.72 -6.53 -12.95
C THR A 48 -6.52 -5.95 -13.71
N THR A 49 -5.48 -6.76 -13.88
CA THR A 49 -4.28 -6.40 -14.65
C THR A 49 -4.61 -6.13 -16.11
N LYS A 50 -4.23 -4.95 -16.58
CA LYS A 50 -4.29 -4.54 -17.99
C LYS A 50 -2.97 -4.72 -18.71
N GLY A 51 -1.86 -4.78 -17.97
CA GLY A 51 -0.53 -5.04 -18.51
C GLY A 51 0.58 -4.47 -17.62
N LEU A 52 1.82 -4.67 -18.07
CA LEU A 52 3.03 -4.21 -17.39
C LEU A 52 3.65 -3.04 -18.16
N LEU A 53 4.04 -1.99 -17.43
CA LEU A 53 4.91 -0.93 -17.91
C LEU A 53 6.29 -1.10 -17.29
N GLU A 54 7.32 -1.08 -18.12
CA GLU A 54 8.70 -1.21 -17.66
C GLU A 54 9.42 0.14 -17.66
N ALA A 55 10.37 0.32 -16.74
CA ALA A 55 11.27 1.47 -16.67
C ALA A 55 10.59 2.85 -16.66
N VAL A 56 9.44 2.97 -15.98
CA VAL A 56 8.71 4.23 -15.79
C VAL A 56 9.54 5.17 -14.91
N ARG A 57 9.69 6.43 -15.34
CA ARG A 57 10.50 7.43 -14.63
C ARG A 57 9.71 8.10 -13.49
N PRO A 58 10.39 8.60 -12.45
CA PRO A 58 9.73 9.23 -11.30
C PRO A 58 8.78 10.37 -11.67
N GLU A 59 9.12 11.19 -12.68
CA GLU A 59 8.31 12.31 -13.16
C GLU A 59 7.00 11.89 -13.85
N GLN A 60 6.89 10.63 -14.29
CA GLN A 60 5.74 10.10 -15.04
C GLN A 60 4.65 9.50 -14.14
N LEU A 61 4.86 9.51 -12.82
CA LEU A 61 3.93 8.95 -11.85
C LEU A 61 3.72 9.86 -10.65
N GLN A 62 2.60 9.66 -9.97
CA GLN A 62 2.31 10.20 -8.65
C GLN A 62 1.87 9.07 -7.74
N VAL A 63 2.47 8.99 -6.54
CA VAL A 63 2.04 8.04 -5.51
C VAL A 63 0.71 8.53 -4.93
N THR A 64 -0.33 7.70 -5.03
CA THR A 64 -1.70 8.03 -4.59
C THR A 64 -2.04 7.36 -3.26
N ALA A 65 -1.44 6.21 -2.99
CA ALA A 65 -1.40 5.59 -1.69
C ALA A 65 0.00 5.01 -1.51
N ALA A 66 0.76 5.58 -0.58
CA ALA A 66 1.94 4.88 -0.10
C ALA A 66 1.43 3.57 0.52
N SER A 67 2.08 2.45 0.19
CA SER A 67 1.84 1.20 0.88
C SER A 67 1.85 1.51 2.38
N PRO A 68 0.75 1.24 3.11
CA PRO A 68 0.70 1.56 4.53
C PRO A 68 1.93 0.89 5.12
N ALA A 69 2.86 1.71 5.62
CA ALA A 69 4.13 1.23 6.17
C ALA A 69 3.76 0.06 7.07
N THR A 70 4.24 -1.16 6.74
CA THR A 70 3.68 -2.43 7.25
C THR A 70 3.18 -2.25 8.68
N ILE A 71 1.87 -2.07 8.84
CA ILE A 71 1.32 -1.76 10.16
C ILE A 71 1.37 -3.06 10.93
N ARG A 72 2.19 -3.10 11.98
CA ARG A 72 2.37 -4.25 12.87
C ARG A 72 1.74 -3.94 14.21
N PHE A 73 1.35 -4.98 14.93
CA PHE A 73 1.03 -4.87 16.35
C PHE A 73 2.31 -4.56 17.13
N THR A 74 2.28 -3.52 17.95
CA THR A 74 3.36 -3.19 18.90
C THR A 74 3.03 -3.70 20.29
N ALA A 75 1.75 -3.71 20.69
CA ALA A 75 1.30 -4.25 21.96
C ALA A 75 -0.14 -4.78 21.88
N ILE A 76 -0.43 -5.84 22.65
CA ILE A 76 -1.79 -6.31 22.95
C ILE A 76 -1.90 -6.41 24.46
N ARG A 77 -2.89 -5.74 25.06
CA ARG A 77 -3.17 -5.80 26.50
C ARG A 77 -4.61 -6.23 26.71
N ILE A 78 -4.82 -7.17 27.63
CA ILE A 78 -6.14 -7.68 28.00
C ILE A 78 -6.48 -7.11 29.37
N ASP A 79 -7.69 -6.61 29.54
CA ASP A 79 -8.18 -6.09 30.83
C ASP A 79 -8.20 -7.21 31.88
N GLY A 80 -8.15 -6.84 33.17
CA GLY A 80 -8.02 -7.80 34.27
C GLY A 80 -9.18 -8.82 34.37
N ASP A 81 -10.34 -8.49 33.79
CA ASP A 81 -11.51 -9.38 33.73
C ASP A 81 -11.56 -10.23 32.43
N GLY A 82 -10.60 -10.05 31.52
CA GLY A 82 -10.54 -10.79 30.26
C GLY A 82 -11.56 -10.35 29.20
N SER A 83 -12.43 -9.37 29.49
CA SER A 83 -13.54 -9.03 28.61
C SER A 83 -13.11 -8.18 27.41
N ARG A 84 -12.12 -7.30 27.60
CA ARG A 84 -11.67 -6.34 26.61
C ARG A 84 -10.18 -6.48 26.33
N ALA A 85 -9.80 -6.06 25.13
CA ALA A 85 -8.42 -5.93 24.72
C ALA A 85 -8.16 -4.58 24.08
N SER A 86 -6.97 -4.04 24.33
CA SER A 86 -6.40 -2.91 23.60
C SER A 86 -5.25 -3.39 22.71
N VAL A 87 -5.24 -2.92 21.48
CA VAL A 87 -4.21 -3.23 20.48
C VAL A 87 -3.58 -1.92 20.03
N GLU A 88 -2.25 -1.86 20.12
CA GLU A 88 -1.44 -0.73 19.69
C GLU A 88 -0.70 -1.13 18.40
N PHE A 89 -0.63 -0.18 17.47
CA PHE A 89 -0.04 -0.40 16.15
C PHE A 89 1.23 0.43 15.96
N SER A 90 2.07 0.00 15.01
CA SER A 90 3.34 0.66 14.71
C SER A 90 3.20 2.05 14.10
N ASP A 91 2.01 2.42 13.63
CA ASP A 91 1.67 3.76 13.14
C ASP A 91 1.17 4.69 14.27
N GLY A 92 1.13 4.22 15.51
CA GLY A 92 0.62 4.94 16.68
C GLY A 92 -0.90 4.91 16.83
N SER A 93 -1.63 4.26 15.92
CA SER A 93 -3.06 4.03 16.11
C SER A 93 -3.31 3.00 17.22
N HIS A 94 -4.49 3.04 17.82
CA HIS A 94 -4.92 2.05 18.80
C HIS A 94 -6.40 1.69 18.61
N ILE A 95 -6.76 0.45 18.94
CA ILE A 95 -8.15 0.00 19.02
C ILE A 95 -8.43 -0.64 20.37
N THR A 96 -9.67 -0.54 20.83
CA THR A 96 -10.19 -1.28 21.99
C THR A 96 -11.40 -2.08 21.56
N THR A 97 -11.40 -3.37 21.81
CA THR A 97 -12.42 -4.33 21.34
C THR A 97 -12.68 -5.40 22.39
N TYR A 98 -13.67 -6.26 22.21
CA TYR A 98 -13.82 -7.45 23.05
C TYR A 98 -12.71 -8.45 22.78
N ALA A 99 -12.17 -9.09 23.82
CA ALA A 99 -11.03 -10.00 23.67
C ALA A 99 -11.36 -11.19 22.74
N GLU A 100 -12.61 -11.66 22.76
CA GLU A 100 -13.11 -12.73 21.88
C GLU A 100 -13.16 -12.34 20.39
N GLU A 101 -13.21 -11.05 20.08
CA GLU A 101 -13.28 -10.53 18.71
C GLU A 101 -11.89 -10.29 18.09
N LEU A 102 -10.82 -10.42 18.87
CA LEU A 102 -9.45 -10.23 18.37
C LEU A 102 -9.11 -11.15 17.19
N TYR A 103 -9.64 -12.37 17.19
CA TYR A 103 -9.40 -13.35 16.13
C TYR A 103 -10.29 -13.15 14.89
N SER A 104 -11.36 -12.37 15.01
CA SER A 104 -12.34 -12.14 13.93
C SER A 104 -12.24 -10.74 13.32
N LEU A 105 -11.40 -9.87 13.87
CA LEU A 105 -11.04 -8.57 13.31
C LEU A 105 -10.33 -8.73 11.96
N LYS A 106 -11.12 -8.86 10.90
CA LYS A 106 -10.65 -8.59 9.54
C LYS A 106 -10.40 -7.09 9.46
N GLN A 107 -9.17 -6.69 9.15
CA GLN A 107 -8.89 -5.30 8.78
C GLN A 107 -9.86 -4.90 7.66
N LYS A 108 -10.82 -4.02 7.98
CA LYS A 108 -11.54 -3.29 6.95
C LYS A 108 -10.54 -2.30 6.37
N ALA A 109 -9.93 -2.67 5.24
CA ALA A 109 -9.20 -1.73 4.41
C ALA A 109 -10.16 -0.61 4.03
N ALA A 110 -9.80 0.62 4.42
CA ALA A 110 -10.48 1.85 4.05
C ALA A 110 -10.21 2.19 2.57
#